data_AF-A0A1X7SQE7-F1
#
_entry.id   AF-A0A1X7SQE7-F1
#
_cell.length_a   1.000
_cell.length_b   1.000
_cell.length_c   1.000
_cell.angle_alpha   90.00
_cell.angle_beta   90.00
_cell.angle_gamma   90.00
#
_symmetry.space_group_name_H-M   'P 1'
#
loop_
_entity.id
_entity.type
_entity.pdbx_description
1 polymer ?
#
loop_
_entity_poly.entity_id
_entity_poly.type
_entity_poly.pdbx_seq_one_letter_code
_entity_poly.pdbx_strand_id
1 'polypeptide(L)'
;MNVCTLLLDQWISPVVTGDRPPPISSFTLTPVTNNTAVMFGGYTDNEWSNKLYMISFTKTSVDILEILNPEGSVQWPEERSIHSSVLITTSSGPHLLVVGGSPAYGVWLLDINKRKWKELINLPVNVTMRRRHSLSVWSVTPTTNWIIEFGGVTSYTDTAVIELSKYM
;
A
#
# COMPACT_ATOMS: atom_id res chain seq x y z
N MET A 1 17.41 5.27 3.78
CA MET A 1 16.53 4.50 4.68
C MET A 1 17.22 4.36 6.01
N ASN A 2 16.50 4.57 7.12
CA ASN A 2 17.02 4.36 8.47
C ASN A 2 16.09 3.39 9.19
N VAL A 3 16.64 2.50 10.01
CA VAL A 3 15.89 1.53 10.83
C VAL A 3 16.20 1.83 12.29
N CYS A 4 15.20 1.86 13.16
CA CYS A 4 15.39 2.03 14.59
C CYS A 4 15.27 0.69 15.31
N THR A 5 16.18 0.42 16.24
CA THR A 5 16.10 -0.75 17.12
C THR A 5 15.62 -0.32 18.50
N LEU A 6 14.39 -0.69 18.87
CA LEU A 6 13.78 -0.28 20.14
C LEU A 6 14.50 -0.83 21.38
N LEU A 7 15.25 -1.93 21.24
CA LEU A 7 16.00 -2.51 22.36
C LEU A 7 17.33 -1.80 22.63
N LEU A 8 17.85 -1.05 21.66
CA LEU A 8 19.16 -0.38 21.76
C LEU A 8 19.04 1.14 21.71
N ASP A 9 17.83 1.69 21.51
CA ASP A 9 17.56 3.11 21.28
C ASP A 9 18.49 3.74 20.21
N GLN A 10 18.87 2.93 19.23
CA GLN A 10 19.83 3.31 18.19
C GLN A 10 19.19 3.23 16.81
N TRP A 11 19.43 4.30 16.04
CA TRP A 11 19.18 4.35 14.61
C TRP A 11 20.36 3.73 13.87
N ILE A 12 20.06 2.82 12.96
CA ILE A 12 21.03 2.21 12.06
C ILE A 12 20.69 2.59 10.62
N SER A 13 21.72 2.82 9.82
CA SER A 13 21.61 2.95 8.37
C SER A 13 22.03 1.62 7.75
N PRO A 14 21.09 0.74 7.37
CA PRO A 14 21.43 -0.53 6.76
C PRO A 14 22.06 -0.34 5.38
N VAL A 15 22.82 -1.32 4.93
CA VAL A 15 23.31 -1.37 3.55
C VAL A 15 22.13 -1.62 2.63
N VAL A 16 21.86 -0.70 1.69
CA VAL A 16 20.76 -0.82 0.74
C VAL A 16 21.28 -1.33 -0.61
N THR A 17 20.68 -2.41 -1.12
CA THR A 17 20.99 -3.03 -2.42
C THR A 17 19.76 -3.07 -3.33
N GLY A 18 19.98 -3.38 -4.62
CA GLY A 18 18.92 -3.55 -5.61
C GLY A 18 18.38 -2.23 -6.18
N ASP A 19 17.11 -2.24 -6.57
CA ASP A 19 16.42 -1.20 -7.34
C ASP A 19 15.96 -0.06 -6.45
N ARG A 20 16.92 0.70 -5.92
CA ARG A 20 16.63 1.80 -5.00
C ARG A 20 15.74 2.86 -5.69
N PRO A 21 14.57 3.21 -5.12
CA PRO A 21 13.74 4.28 -5.68
C PRO A 21 14.46 5.63 -5.61
N PRO A 22 14.16 6.56 -6.54
CA PRO A 22 14.62 7.94 -6.43
C PRO A 22 14.05 8.60 -5.15
N PRO A 23 14.54 9.80 -4.78
CA PRO A 23 13.89 10.60 -3.74
C PRO A 23 12.37 10.69 -4.00
N ILE A 24 11.59 10.22 -3.04
CA ILE A 24 10.14 10.05 -3.18
C ILE A 24 9.45 10.29 -1.84
N SER A 25 8.27 10.88 -1.89
CA SER A 25 7.43 11.19 -0.73
C SER A 25 6.01 10.67 -0.92
N SER A 26 5.20 10.68 0.14
CA SER A 26 3.76 10.38 0.05
C SER A 26 3.40 9.01 -0.58
N PHE A 27 4.31 8.04 -0.48
CA PHE A 27 4.12 6.64 -0.84
C PHE A 27 3.52 5.87 0.34
N THR A 28 3.08 4.64 0.11
CA THR A 28 2.80 3.71 1.20
C THR A 28 3.89 2.65 1.33
N LEU A 29 4.14 2.21 2.56
CA LEU A 29 5.05 1.11 2.90
C LEU A 29 4.32 0.20 3.90
N THR A 30 3.93 -0.99 3.44
CA THR A 30 3.12 -1.92 4.22
C THR A 30 3.93 -3.20 4.51
N PRO A 31 4.16 -3.55 5.79
CA PRO A 31 4.75 -4.85 6.15
C PRO A 31 3.90 -6.01 5.65
N VAL A 32 4.55 -7.06 5.13
CA VAL A 32 3.88 -8.29 4.65
C VAL A 32 4.25 -9.49 5.53
N THR A 33 5.52 -9.62 5.89
CA THR A 33 6.03 -10.62 6.84
C THR A 33 6.90 -9.95 7.89
N ASN A 34 7.53 -10.73 8.77
CA ASN A 34 8.52 -10.25 9.73
C ASN A 34 9.76 -9.60 9.09
N ASN A 35 10.01 -9.86 7.81
CA ASN A 35 11.22 -9.41 7.10
C ASN A 35 10.94 -8.90 5.69
N THR A 36 9.68 -8.68 5.31
CA THR A 36 9.34 -8.12 3.99
C THR A 36 8.29 -7.05 4.10
N ALA A 37 8.34 -6.09 3.18
CA ALA A 37 7.33 -5.06 3.01
C ALA A 37 7.09 -4.80 1.52
N VAL A 38 5.95 -4.20 1.22
CA VAL A 38 5.62 -3.68 -0.10
C VAL A 38 5.54 -2.16 -0.03
N MET A 39 6.20 -1.50 -0.97
CA MET A 39 6.10 -0.06 -1.16
C MET A 39 5.41 0.23 -2.49
N PHE A 40 4.47 1.17 -2.50
CA PHE A 40 3.70 1.51 -3.68
C PHE A 40 3.51 3.03 -3.86
N GLY A 41 3.63 3.45 -5.11
CA GLY A 41 3.37 4.81 -5.57
C GLY A 41 4.21 5.88 -4.88
N GLY A 42 3.66 7.09 -4.78
CA GLY A 42 4.31 8.26 -4.20
C GLY A 42 4.45 9.41 -5.19
N TYR A 43 5.20 10.41 -4.78
CA TYR A 43 5.52 11.60 -5.57
C TYR A 43 7.02 11.87 -5.50
N THR A 44 7.65 11.82 -6.67
CA THR A 44 9.05 12.22 -6.86
C THR A 44 9.10 13.73 -7.15
N ASP A 45 10.27 14.29 -7.41
CA ASP A 45 10.40 15.74 -7.66
C ASP A 45 9.53 16.26 -8.82
N ASN A 46 9.21 15.42 -9.81
CA ASN A 46 8.52 15.85 -11.02
C ASN A 46 7.26 15.06 -11.38
N GLU A 47 7.05 13.87 -10.79
CA GLU A 47 5.99 12.97 -11.23
C GLU A 47 5.39 12.12 -10.10
N TRP A 48 4.12 11.79 -10.26
CA TRP A 48 3.48 10.74 -9.47
C TRP A 48 3.99 9.38 -9.91
N SER A 49 4.13 8.47 -8.96
CA SER A 49 4.60 7.12 -9.26
C SER A 49 3.46 6.12 -9.15
N ASN A 50 3.47 5.09 -9.99
CA ASN A 50 2.73 3.83 -9.83
C ASN A 50 3.67 2.64 -9.68
N LYS A 51 4.94 2.89 -9.33
CA LYS A 51 5.93 1.83 -9.17
C LYS A 51 5.63 1.00 -7.94
N LEU A 52 5.89 -0.30 -8.06
CA LEU A 52 5.70 -1.30 -7.01
C LEU A 52 7.07 -1.86 -6.63
N TYR A 53 7.40 -1.80 -5.34
CA TYR A 53 8.65 -2.32 -4.81
C TYR A 53 8.38 -3.41 -3.78
N MET A 54 9.04 -4.56 -3.93
CA MET A 54 9.11 -5.58 -2.88
C MET A 54 10.43 -5.39 -2.13
N ILE A 55 10.35 -5.25 -0.81
CA ILE A 55 11.50 -4.94 0.04
C ILE A 55 11.72 -6.09 1.00
N SER A 56 12.95 -6.58 1.06
CA SER A 56 13.38 -7.61 2.00
C SER A 56 14.40 -7.05 3.00
N PHE A 57 14.23 -7.39 4.26
CA PHE A 57 15.04 -6.90 5.37
C PHE A 57 15.88 -8.03 5.96
N THR A 58 17.14 -7.71 6.25
CA THR A 58 17.98 -8.49 7.17
C THR A 58 18.37 -7.62 8.37
N LYS A 59 19.17 -8.16 9.29
CA LYS A 59 19.68 -7.37 10.42
C LYS A 59 20.54 -6.17 9.99
N THR A 60 21.21 -6.26 8.85
CA THR A 60 22.23 -5.30 8.43
C THR A 60 22.02 -4.75 7.02
N SER A 61 21.11 -5.33 6.25
CA SER A 61 20.85 -4.94 4.86
C SER A 61 19.37 -4.84 4.53
N VAL A 62 19.08 -4.07 3.49
CA VAL A 62 17.78 -3.97 2.84
C VAL A 62 17.99 -4.22 1.36
N ASP A 63 17.28 -5.19 0.82
CA ASP A 63 17.25 -5.46 -0.62
C ASP A 63 15.92 -5.00 -1.20
N ILE A 64 15.98 -4.24 -2.28
CA ILE A 64 14.80 -3.65 -2.93
C ILE A 64 14.71 -4.21 -4.35
N LEU A 65 13.52 -4.71 -4.71
CA LEU A 65 13.21 -5.20 -6.04
C LEU A 65 12.06 -4.38 -6.63
N GLU A 66 12.30 -3.72 -7.77
CA GLU A 66 11.24 -3.07 -8.55
C GLU A 66 10.46 -4.13 -9.33
N ILE A 67 9.15 -4.18 -9.13
CA ILE A 67 8.26 -5.01 -9.93
C ILE A 67 7.80 -4.18 -11.12
N LEU A 68 8.34 -4.52 -12.28
CA LEU A 68 7.98 -3.86 -13.53
C LEU A 68 6.50 -4.12 -13.86
N ASN A 69 5.81 -3.04 -14.23
CA ASN A 69 4.49 -3.16 -14.85
C ASN A 69 4.68 -3.98 -16.14
N PRO A 70 4.00 -5.13 -16.30
CA PRO A 70 4.24 -6.03 -17.44
C PRO A 70 3.87 -5.46 -18.82
N GLU A 71 3.34 -4.24 -18.88
CA GLU A 71 2.83 -3.55 -20.08
C GLU A 71 1.68 -4.35 -20.77
N GLY A 72 0.67 -3.68 -21.34
CA GLY A 72 -0.47 -4.33 -22.02
C GLY A 72 -1.76 -4.49 -21.21
N SER A 73 -2.53 -5.56 -21.43
CA SER A 73 -3.91 -5.76 -20.93
C SER A 73 -4.05 -6.17 -19.46
N VAL A 74 -2.97 -6.05 -18.68
CA VAL A 74 -2.97 -6.38 -17.25
C VAL A 74 -3.40 -5.15 -16.46
N GLN A 75 -4.39 -5.31 -15.58
CA GLN A 75 -4.79 -4.25 -14.65
C GLN A 75 -3.57 -3.78 -13.84
N TRP A 76 -3.31 -2.48 -13.83
CA TRP A 76 -2.27 -1.85 -13.03
C TRP A 76 -2.77 -0.49 -12.54
N PRO A 77 -2.56 -0.10 -11.27
CA PRO A 77 -3.09 1.15 -10.78
C PRO A 77 -2.39 2.34 -11.44
N GLU A 78 -3.18 3.38 -11.73
CA GLU A 78 -2.64 4.68 -12.15
C GLU A 78 -1.72 5.29 -11.09
N GLU A 79 -0.83 6.17 -11.56
CA GLU A 79 0.10 6.96 -10.74
C GLU A 79 -0.64 7.70 -9.63
N ARG A 80 -0.12 7.58 -8.40
CA ARG A 80 -0.76 8.19 -7.23
C ARG A 80 0.20 8.41 -6.07
N SER A 81 -0.12 9.43 -5.31
CA SER A 81 0.48 9.76 -4.02
C SER A 81 -0.61 9.94 -2.96
N ILE A 82 -0.24 10.14 -1.69
CA ILE A 82 -1.13 10.49 -0.58
C ILE A 82 -2.36 9.56 -0.45
N HIS A 83 -2.18 8.31 -0.87
CA HIS A 83 -3.10 7.19 -0.70
C HIS A 83 -2.77 6.44 0.59
N SER A 84 -3.66 5.55 1.01
CA SER A 84 -3.39 4.63 2.12
C SER A 84 -3.39 3.20 1.65
N SER A 85 -2.68 2.34 2.39
CA SER A 85 -2.73 0.90 2.15
C SER A 85 -2.69 0.08 3.42
N VAL A 86 -3.30 -1.10 3.34
CA VAL A 86 -3.35 -2.08 4.42
C VAL A 86 -3.12 -3.48 3.90
N LEU A 87 -2.50 -4.31 4.73
CA LEU A 87 -2.36 -5.75 4.48
C LEU A 87 -3.67 -6.44 4.88
N ILE A 88 -4.19 -7.28 3.99
CA ILE A 88 -5.33 -8.16 4.25
C ILE A 88 -4.91 -9.59 3.96
N THR A 89 -5.22 -10.48 4.88
CA THR A 89 -5.01 -11.92 4.69
C THR A 89 -6.32 -12.56 4.26
N THR A 90 -6.28 -13.27 3.13
CA THR A 90 -7.42 -14.04 2.59
C THR A 90 -7.06 -15.52 2.56
N SER A 91 -8.00 -16.37 2.18
CA SER A 91 -7.73 -17.79 1.93
C SER A 91 -6.72 -18.04 0.81
N SER A 92 -6.54 -17.09 -0.12
CA SER A 92 -5.55 -17.17 -1.21
C SER A 92 -4.20 -16.55 -0.85
N GLY A 93 -4.05 -15.96 0.34
CA GLY A 93 -2.80 -15.41 0.86
C GLY A 93 -2.85 -13.91 1.15
N PRO A 94 -1.67 -13.27 1.31
CA PRO A 94 -1.56 -11.85 1.63
C PRO A 94 -1.91 -10.98 0.41
N HIS A 95 -2.76 -9.99 0.64
CA HIS A 95 -3.15 -8.98 -0.33
C HIS A 95 -2.87 -7.59 0.21
N LEU A 96 -2.45 -6.68 -0.67
CA LEU A 96 -2.36 -5.26 -0.35
C LEU A 96 -3.61 -4.56 -0.92
N LEU A 97 -4.37 -3.89 -0.05
CA LEU A 97 -5.42 -2.98 -0.49
C LEU A 97 -4.86 -1.56 -0.50
N VAL A 98 -5.02 -0.87 -1.63
CA VAL A 98 -4.67 0.53 -1.84
C VAL A 98 -5.95 1.33 -2.07
N VAL A 99 -6.14 2.40 -1.30
CA VAL A 99 -7.37 3.22 -1.32
C VAL A 99 -7.05 4.67 -1.62
N GLY A 100 -7.79 5.23 -2.58
CA GLY A 100 -7.77 6.65 -2.92
C GLY A 100 -6.42 7.16 -3.39
N GLY A 101 -6.14 8.41 -3.03
CA GLY A 101 -4.91 9.12 -3.40
C GLY A 101 -5.15 10.34 -4.29
N SER A 102 -4.10 10.76 -4.99
CA SER A 102 -4.15 11.82 -6.00
C SER A 102 -2.97 11.64 -6.97
N PRO A 103 -3.17 11.81 -8.28
CA PRO A 103 -4.39 12.25 -8.95
C PRO A 103 -5.47 11.17 -9.09
N ALA A 104 -5.15 9.89 -8.90
CA ALA A 104 -6.09 8.79 -8.99
C ALA A 104 -6.82 8.49 -7.66
N TYR A 105 -8.08 8.06 -7.75
CA TYR A 105 -8.99 7.85 -6.61
C TYR A 105 -9.53 6.41 -6.49
N GLY A 106 -9.15 5.50 -7.40
CA GLY A 106 -9.67 4.13 -7.39
C GLY A 106 -9.16 3.27 -6.23
N VAL A 107 -9.78 2.10 -6.04
CA VAL A 107 -9.37 1.11 -5.02
C VAL A 107 -8.82 -0.11 -5.70
N TRP A 108 -7.65 -0.57 -5.23
CA TRP A 108 -6.86 -1.59 -5.90
C TRP A 108 -6.43 -2.66 -4.92
N LEU A 109 -6.54 -3.92 -5.35
CA LEU A 109 -6.14 -5.09 -4.58
C LEU A 109 -4.99 -5.79 -5.30
N LEU A 110 -3.83 -5.86 -4.67
CA LEU A 110 -2.68 -6.62 -5.16
C LEU A 110 -2.66 -8.00 -4.49
N ASP A 111 -2.73 -9.07 -5.27
CA ASP A 111 -2.27 -10.39 -4.84
C ASP A 111 -0.74 -10.35 -4.82
N ILE A 112 -0.16 -10.32 -3.61
CA ILE A 112 1.28 -10.11 -3.42
C ILE A 112 2.08 -11.30 -3.97
N ASN A 113 1.56 -12.52 -3.79
CA ASN A 113 2.23 -13.74 -4.25
C ASN A 113 2.25 -13.81 -5.78
N LYS A 114 1.14 -13.44 -6.43
CA LYS A 114 1.02 -13.48 -7.90
C LYS A 114 1.51 -12.21 -8.57
N ARG A 115 1.74 -11.13 -7.81
CA ARG A 115 2.08 -9.78 -8.31
C ARG A 115 1.05 -9.27 -9.32
N LYS A 116 -0.23 -9.53 -9.03
CA LYS A 116 -1.35 -9.16 -9.91
C LYS A 116 -2.28 -8.20 -9.20
N TRP A 117 -2.56 -7.09 -9.85
CA TRP A 117 -3.54 -6.12 -9.40
C TRP A 117 -4.93 -6.47 -9.91
N LYS A 118 -5.93 -6.15 -9.09
CA LYS A 118 -7.35 -6.16 -9.42
C LYS A 118 -7.95 -4.83 -8.97
N GLU A 119 -8.62 -4.12 -9.87
CA GLU A 119 -9.40 -2.95 -9.48
C GLU A 119 -10.71 -3.38 -8.79
N LEU A 120 -11.03 -2.76 -7.66
CA LEU A 120 -12.31 -2.95 -6.98
C LEU A 120 -13.29 -1.86 -7.44
N ILE A 121 -14.24 -2.25 -8.28
CA ILE A 121 -15.28 -1.36 -8.83
C ILE A 121 -16.51 -1.30 -7.90
N ASN A 122 -17.35 -0.27 -8.08
CA ASN A 122 -18.62 -0.07 -7.37
C ASN A 122 -18.48 0.16 -5.85
N LEU A 123 -17.40 0.82 -5.42
CA LEU A 123 -17.27 1.31 -4.04
C LEU A 123 -17.84 2.73 -3.90
N PRO A 124 -18.35 3.09 -2.71
CA PRO A 124 -18.88 4.44 -2.46
C PRO A 124 -17.85 5.54 -2.76
N VAL A 125 -18.30 6.63 -3.39
CA VAL A 125 -17.43 7.75 -3.80
C VAL A 125 -16.75 8.42 -2.60
N ASN A 126 -17.39 8.43 -1.42
CA ASN A 126 -16.82 8.97 -0.20
C ASN A 126 -15.66 8.13 0.38
N VAL A 127 -15.48 6.90 -0.10
CA VAL A 127 -14.27 6.09 0.12
C VAL A 127 -13.23 6.43 -0.93
N THR A 128 -13.60 6.32 -2.21
CA THR A 128 -12.64 6.34 -3.31
C THR A 128 -12.03 7.74 -3.49
N MET A 129 -12.85 8.79 -3.48
CA MET A 129 -12.41 10.20 -3.61
C MET A 129 -11.93 10.80 -2.28
N ARG A 130 -10.88 10.18 -1.73
CA ARG A 130 -10.23 10.63 -0.49
C ARG A 130 -8.71 10.54 -0.61
N ARG A 131 -8.01 11.48 0.02
CA ARG A 131 -6.54 11.55 0.05
C ARG A 131 -6.05 12.02 1.42
N ARG A 132 -4.79 11.73 1.77
CA ARG A 132 -4.22 12.03 3.11
C ARG A 132 -5.04 11.46 4.28
N HIS A 133 -5.77 10.39 4.03
CA HIS A 133 -6.57 9.69 5.04
C HIS A 133 -5.72 8.66 5.77
N SER A 134 -6.27 8.05 6.80
CA SER A 134 -5.71 6.87 7.46
C SER A 134 -6.59 5.66 7.18
N LEU A 135 -5.95 4.49 7.06
CA LEU A 135 -6.61 3.22 6.79
C LEU A 135 -6.12 2.17 7.80
N SER A 136 -7.02 1.33 8.28
CA SER A 136 -6.68 0.23 9.21
C SER A 136 -7.58 -0.97 8.97
N VAL A 137 -7.08 -2.15 9.31
CA VAL A 137 -7.82 -3.41 9.25
C VAL A 137 -8.14 -3.86 10.67
N TRP A 138 -9.40 -4.22 10.90
CA TRP A 138 -9.89 -4.70 12.19
C TRP A 138 -10.62 -6.03 12.01
N SER A 139 -10.17 -7.07 12.71
CA SER A 139 -10.85 -8.36 12.70
C SER A 139 -12.06 -8.31 13.63
N VAL A 140 -13.25 -8.39 13.04
CA VAL A 140 -14.52 -8.44 13.77
C VAL A 140 -14.82 -9.87 14.19
N THR A 141 -14.56 -10.80 13.29
CA THR A 141 -14.64 -12.25 13.51
C THR A 141 -13.43 -12.93 12.83
N PRO A 142 -13.18 -14.23 13.05
CA PRO A 142 -12.13 -14.96 12.33
C PRO A 142 -12.27 -14.93 10.79
N THR A 143 -13.48 -14.67 10.27
CA THR A 143 -13.76 -14.65 8.81
C THR A 143 -14.17 -13.28 8.28
N THR A 144 -14.35 -12.28 9.17
CA THR A 144 -14.84 -10.95 8.80
C THR A 144 -13.87 -9.88 9.29
N ASN A 145 -13.30 -9.16 8.33
CA ASN A 145 -12.44 -8.01 8.58
C ASN A 145 -13.14 -6.73 8.10
N TRP A 146 -13.12 -5.71 8.95
CA TRP A 146 -13.47 -4.34 8.57
C TRP A 146 -12.23 -3.60 8.12
N ILE A 147 -12.40 -2.77 7.10
CA ILE A 147 -11.44 -1.72 6.76
C ILE A 147 -12.04 -0.41 7.20
N ILE A 148 -11.32 0.26 8.09
CA ILE A 148 -11.73 1.52 8.67
C ILE A 148 -10.93 2.62 7.99
N GLU A 149 -11.64 3.55 7.35
CA GLU A 149 -11.06 4.73 6.72
C GLU A 149 -11.48 5.98 7.51
N PHE A 150 -10.50 6.78 7.92
CA PHE A 150 -10.73 7.96 8.75
C PHE A 150 -9.92 9.18 8.30
N GLY A 151 -10.52 10.37 8.46
CA GLY A 151 -9.87 11.65 8.19
C GLY A 151 -9.61 11.92 6.71
N GLY A 152 -8.55 12.64 6.40
CA GLY A 152 -8.16 12.99 5.03
C GLY A 152 -8.92 14.19 4.43
N VAL A 153 -8.45 14.60 3.26
CA VAL A 153 -9.04 15.66 2.45
C VAL A 153 -10.07 15.04 1.52
N THR A 154 -11.32 15.44 1.68
CA THR A 154 -12.45 15.01 0.89
C THR A 154 -13.60 16.01 1.06
N SER A 155 -14.55 16.03 0.11
CA SER A 155 -15.80 16.78 0.26
C SER A 155 -16.82 16.08 1.18
N TYR A 156 -16.52 14.86 1.61
CA TYR A 156 -17.41 14.03 2.43
C TYR A 156 -16.92 13.97 3.88
N THR A 157 -17.77 14.31 4.86
CA THR A 157 -17.35 14.42 6.28
C THR A 157 -17.40 13.10 7.06
N ASP A 158 -18.00 12.07 6.49
CA ASP A 158 -18.30 10.84 7.22
C ASP A 158 -17.09 9.90 7.30
N THR A 159 -17.00 9.16 8.41
CA THR A 159 -16.13 7.98 8.54
C THR A 159 -16.69 6.87 7.65
N ALA A 160 -15.83 6.23 6.86
CA ALA A 160 -16.25 5.15 5.99
C ALA A 160 -15.73 3.80 6.51
N VAL A 161 -16.60 2.79 6.48
CA VAL A 161 -16.25 1.41 6.82
C VAL A 161 -16.63 0.52 5.64
N ILE A 162 -15.67 -0.30 5.19
CA ILE A 162 -15.89 -1.27 4.11
C ILE A 162 -15.68 -2.68 4.66
N GLU A 163 -16.58 -3.58 4.26
CA GLU A 163 -16.43 -5.01 4.48
C GLU A 163 -16.09 -5.70 3.15
N LEU A 164 -14.94 -6.37 3.07
CA LEU A 164 -14.46 -7.00 1.82
C LEU A 164 -15.08 -8.36 1.51
N SER A 165 -15.83 -8.96 2.44
CA SER A 165 -16.52 -10.25 2.20
C SER A 165 -17.40 -10.23 0.95
N LYS A 166 -17.82 -9.05 0.49
CA LYS A 166 -18.63 -8.85 -0.72
C LYS A 166 -17.84 -8.75 -2.04
N TYR A 167 -16.51 -8.60 -1.99
CA TYR A 167 -15.68 -8.21 -3.13
C TYR A 167 -14.52 -9.17 -3.44
N MET A 168 -14.25 -10.10 -2.53
CA MET A 168 -13.25 -11.18 -2.67
C MET A 168 -13.92 -12.48 -3.03
#